data_AF-A0A2V8PLS3-F1
#
_entry.id   AF-A0A2V8PLS3-F1
#
_cell.length_a   1.000
_cell.length_b   1.000
_cell.length_c   1.000
_cell.angle_alpha   90.00
_cell.angle_beta   90.00
_cell.angle_gamma   90.00
#
_symmetry.space_group_name_H-M   'P 1'
#
loop_
_entity.id
_entity.type
_entity.pdbx_description
1 polymer ?
#
loop_
_entity_poly.entity_id
_entity_poly.type
_entity_poly.pdbx_seq_one_letter_code
_entity_poly.pdbx_strand_id
1 'polypeptide(L)' 'MADVTRREFLKVTGASLAGSSLVLLGFSPTAALAEVREFKLARATETRNTCPYCAVACGVLMYSLGDRSKNARSS' A
#
# COMPACT_ATOMS: atom_id res chain seq x y z
N MET A 1 43.99 -19.93 -7.51
CA MET A 1 43.04 -20.34 -6.48
C MET A 1 43.42 -19.55 -5.24
N ALA A 2 42.63 -18.56 -4.81
CA ALA A 2 43.00 -17.77 -3.65
C ALA A 2 43.05 -18.68 -2.41
N ASP A 3 44.16 -18.65 -1.67
CA ASP A 3 44.31 -19.38 -0.41
C ASP A 3 43.37 -18.76 0.63
N VAL A 4 42.24 -19.42 0.88
CA VAL A 4 41.26 -18.93 1.86
C VAL A 4 41.72 -19.30 3.25
N THR A 5 42.06 -18.29 4.05
CA THR A 5 42.44 -18.52 5.45
C THR A 5 41.22 -18.94 6.28
N ARG A 6 41.42 -19.71 7.36
CA ARG A 6 40.32 -20.14 8.27
C ARG A 6 39.44 -18.97 8.75
N ARG A 7 40.06 -17.80 8.98
CA ARG A 7 39.37 -16.58 9.42
C ARG A 7 38.50 -15.98 8.32
N GLU A 8 38.95 -16.07 7.07
CA GLU A 8 38.24 -15.55 5.91
C GLU A 8 37.04 -16.44 5.56
N PHE A 9 37.22 -17.77 5.67
CA PHE A 9 36.12 -18.72 5.59
C PHE A 9 34.99 -18.38 6.58
N LEU A 10 35.33 -18.13 7.85
CA LEU A 10 34.35 -17.83 8.91
C LEU A 10 33.61 -16.50 8.66
N LYS A 11 34.30 -15.49 8.12
CA LYS A 11 33.68 -14.20 7.76
C LYS A 11 32.68 -14.35 6.64
N VAL A 12 33.03 -15.07 5.57
CA VAL A 12 32.17 -15.24 4.39
C VAL A 12 30.92 -16.04 4.77
N THR A 13 31.07 -17.15 5.49
CA THR A 13 29.92 -17.95 5.94
C THR A 13 29.06 -17.23 6.97
N GLY A 14 29.65 -16.49 7.91
CA GLY A 14 28.88 -15.69 8.87
C GLY A 14 28.06 -14.59 8.18
N ALA A 15 28.66 -13.89 7.22
CA ALA A 15 27.97 -12.85 6.45
C ALA A 15 26.85 -13.43 5.57
N SER A 16 27.06 -14.58 4.94
CA SER A 16 26.03 -15.21 4.09
C SER A 16 24.84 -15.72 4.90
N LEU A 17 25.09 -16.34 6.06
CA LEU A 17 24.05 -16.75 7.00
C LEU A 17 23.26 -15.54 7.50
N ALA A 18 23.95 -14.52 8.01
CA ALA A 18 23.30 -13.31 8.51
C ALA A 18 22.47 -12.60 7.42
N GLY A 19 23.03 -12.44 6.22
CA GLY A 19 22.31 -11.85 5.08
C GLY A 19 21.05 -12.63 4.69
N SER A 20 21.15 -13.97 4.64
CA SER A 20 20.00 -14.82 4.31
C SER A 20 18.93 -14.80 5.41
N SER A 21 19.34 -14.80 6.68
CA SER A 21 18.41 -14.66 7.82
C SER A 21 17.69 -13.32 7.81
N LEU A 22 18.37 -12.21 7.49
CA LEU A 22 17.74 -10.90 7.39
C LEU A 22 16.68 -10.85 6.29
N VAL A 23 16.95 -11.45 5.13
CA VAL A 23 15.98 -11.58 4.03
C VAL A 23 14.76 -12.38 4.49
N LEU A 24 14.96 -13.54 5.12
CA LEU A 24 13.87 -14.38 5.64
C LEU A 24 13.04 -13.70 6.75
N LEU A 25 13.67 -12.84 7.55
CA LEU A 25 13.00 -12.05 8.60
C LEU A 25 12.29 -10.80 8.06
N GLY A 26 12.28 -10.58 6.74
CA GLY A 26 11.56 -9.48 6.11
C GLY A 26 12.33 -8.15 6.06
N PHE A 27 13.65 -8.16 6.28
CA PHE A 27 14.51 -6.98 6.13
C PHE A 27 14.98 -6.75 4.68
N SER A 28 14.56 -7.60 3.74
CA SER A 28 14.66 -7.31 2.30
C SER A 28 13.34 -6.67 1.85
N PRO A 29 13.26 -5.34 1.70
CA PRO A 29 12.06 -4.72 1.20
C PRO A 29 11.80 -5.24 -0.21
N THR A 30 10.71 -5.99 -0.39
CA THR A 30 10.13 -6.21 -1.71
C THR A 30 9.67 -4.87 -2.27
N ALA A 31 9.54 -4.75 -3.59
CA ALA A 31 8.94 -3.56 -4.21
C ALA A 31 7.67 -3.21 -3.41
N ALA A 32 7.61 -1.99 -2.88
CA ALA A 32 6.55 -1.58 -1.99
C ALA A 32 5.21 -1.72 -2.73
N LEU A 33 4.47 -2.79 -2.46
CA LEU A 33 3.09 -2.99 -2.94
C LEU A 33 2.12 -1.95 -2.34
N ALA A 34 2.62 -1.11 -1.43
CA ALA A 34 2.00 0.14 -1.01
C ALA A 34 2.31 1.28 -1.99
N GLU A 35 2.24 1.02 -3.30
CA GLU A 35 1.94 2.09 -4.25
C GLU A 35 0.66 2.78 -3.77
N VAL A 36 0.64 4.11 -3.76
CA VAL A 36 -0.57 4.87 -3.39
C VAL A 36 -1.67 4.43 -4.33
N ARG A 37 -2.66 3.68 -3.80
CA ARG A 37 -3.82 3.26 -4.60
C ARG A 37 -4.37 4.47 -5.32
N GLU A 38 -4.68 4.31 -6.61
CA GLU A 38 -5.33 5.37 -7.38
C GLU A 38 -6.48 5.98 -6.58
N PHE A 39 -6.62 7.30 -6.66
CA PHE A 39 -7.61 8.03 -5.90
C PHE A 39 -9.00 7.44 -6.16
N LYS A 40 -9.60 6.82 -5.14
CA LYS A 40 -10.84 6.02 -5.26
C LYS A 40 -11.99 6.78 -5.92
N LEU A 41 -12.01 8.10 -5.79
CA LEU A 41 -13.07 8.97 -6.31
C LEU A 41 -12.76 9.56 -7.68
N ALA A 42 -11.62 9.21 -8.31
CA ALA A 42 -11.19 9.77 -9.59
C ALA A 42 -12.22 9.62 -10.72
N ARG A 43 -13.09 8.61 -10.64
CA ARG A 43 -14.15 8.34 -11.63
C ARG A 43 -15.57 8.44 -11.04
N ALA A 44 -15.71 9.00 -9.84
CA ALA A 44 -17.01 9.19 -9.21
C ALA A 44 -17.65 10.52 -9.64
N THR A 45 -18.97 10.58 -9.64
CA THR A 45 -19.69 11.85 -9.85
C THR A 45 -19.89 12.55 -8.51
N GLU A 46 -19.45 13.81 -8.40
CA GLU A 46 -19.63 14.65 -7.21
C GLU A 46 -21.00 15.36 -7.23
N THR A 47 -21.75 15.29 -6.12
CA THR A 47 -23.00 16.01 -5.90
C THR A 47 -22.96 16.75 -4.58
N ARG A 48 -23.29 18.05 -4.58
CA ARG A 48 -23.36 18.89 -3.37
C ARG A 48 -24.70 18.71 -2.68
N ASN A 49 -24.68 18.55 -1.36
CA ASN A 49 -25.89 18.47 -0.52
C ASN A 49 -25.61 19.02 0.89
N THR A 50 -26.65 19.08 1.71
CA THR A 50 -26.62 19.55 3.10
C THR A 50 -26.90 18.39 4.05
N CYS A 51 -26.13 18.30 5.14
CA CYS A 51 -26.31 17.30 6.18
C CYS A 51 -27.72 17.42 6.82
N PRO A 52 -28.57 16.38 6.79
CA PRO A 52 -29.96 16.48 7.20
C PRO A 52 -30.17 16.28 8.72
N TYR A 53 -29.11 16.18 9.52
CA TYR A 53 -29.23 15.78 10.92
C TYR A 53 -29.50 16.93 11.87
N CYS A 54 -28.73 18.01 11.81
CA CYS A 54 -28.86 19.13 12.75
C CYS A 54 -28.97 20.46 12.02
N ALA A 55 -29.46 21.48 12.74
CA ALA A 55 -29.68 22.82 12.20
C ALA A 55 -28.39 23.55 11.76
N VAL A 56 -27.21 22.99 12.07
CA VAL A 56 -25.92 23.49 11.59
C VAL A 56 -25.80 23.38 10.07
N ALA A 57 -26.49 22.41 9.45
CA ALA A 57 -26.59 22.29 7.99
C ALA A 57 -25.22 22.23 7.28
N CYS A 58 -24.29 21.41 7.78
CA CYS A 58 -22.97 21.25 7.15
C CYS A 58 -23.09 20.84 5.68
N GLY A 59 -22.32 21.49 4.80
CA GLY A 59 -22.22 21.09 3.40
C GLY A 59 -21.49 19.75 3.26
N VAL A 60 -22.03 18.85 2.43
CA VAL A 60 -21.44 17.53 2.13
C VAL A 60 -21.25 17.35 0.63
N LEU A 61 -20.19 16.63 0.27
CA LEU A 61 -19.93 16.17 -1.10
C LEU A 61 -20.22 14.67 -1.16
N MET A 62 -21.25 14.30 -1.92
CA MET A 62 -21.64 12.92 -2.14
C MET A 62 -21.01 12.41 -3.43
N TYR A 63 -20.36 11.26 -3.38
CA TYR A 63 -19.73 10.61 -4.54
C TYR A 63 -20.50 9.34 -4.90
N SER A 64 -21.10 9.30 -6.09
CA SER A 64 -21.81 8.13 -6.60
C SER A 64 -21.01 7.42 -7.68
N LEU A 65 -21.08 6.09 -7.70
CA LEU A 65 -20.58 5.26 -8.81
C LEU A 65 -21.69 5.08 -9.86
N GLY A 66 -21.36 5.17 -11.15
CA GLY A 66 -22.31 4.90 -12.24
C GLY A 66 -23.22 6.07 -12.63
N ASP A 67 -24.38 5.74 -13.20
CA ASP A 67 -25.38 6.62 -13.83
C ASP A 67 -26.24 7.45 -12.85
N ARG A 68 -25.77 7.63 -11.60
CA ARG A 68 -26.51 8.23 -10.49
C ARG A 68 -27.74 7.43 -10.02
N SER A 69 -27.93 6.19 -10.48
CA SER A 69 -28.95 5.31 -9.93
C SER A 69 -28.57 4.77 -8.55
N LYS A 70 -29.57 4.54 -7.68
CA LYS A 70 -29.34 4.08 -6.30
C LYS A 70 -28.69 2.68 -6.18
N ASN A 71 -28.66 1.88 -7.27
CA ASN A 71 -28.29 0.46 -7.24
C ASN A 71 -27.23 0.06 -8.29
N ALA A 72 -26.43 1.01 -8.78
CA ALA A 72 -25.34 0.68 -9.68
C ALA A 72 -24.32 -0.24 -8.99
N ARG A 73 -24.00 -1.38 -9.61
CA ARG A 73 -22.93 -2.30 -9.15
C ARG A 73 -21.62 -1.92 -9.82
N SER A 74 -20.50 -2.10 -9.13
CA SER A 74 -19.18 -1.98 -9.76
C SER A 74 -19.01 -3.10 -10.78
N SER A 75 -18.76 -2.73 -12.04
CA SER A 75 -18.29 -3.65 -13.09
C SER A 75 -16.90 -4.16 -12.77
#